data_AF-A0A0C2BCS1-F1
#
_entry.id   AF-A0A0C2BCS1-F1
#
_cell.length_a   1.000
_cell.length_b   1.000
_cell.length_c   1.000
_cell.angle_alpha   90.00
_cell.angle_beta   90.00
_cell.angle_gamma   90.00
#
_symmetry.space_group_name_H-M   'P 1'
#
loop_
_entity.id
_entity.type
_entity.pdbx_description
1 polymer ?
#
loop_
_entity_poly.entity_id
_entity_poly.type
_entity_poly.pdbx_seq_one_letter_code
_entity_poly.pdbx_strand_id
1 'polypeptide(L)'
;MDLSPERRAAVVRELCDALSGAYPGARVEPRGSLAAGTADPYSDIDLLWDVPDERFAGCLAEVGDVLGRVRPVSAVRVDPDYRLCDRRRLLFVHFADLPLFWRLDLDVRARSVAGDETYGSDAVAAPGDDWSAAASALANAVAAIKAVRRGRDGDARGLLERGFARVDALDALDAPDAPGAPGAGAAVSGHWRTDVTRLASAAARAEPAQADHAARVTALARALLGP
;
A
#
# COMPACT_ATOMS: atom_id res chain seq x y z
N MET A 1 15.79 -7.54 9.16
CA MET A 1 14.78 -6.47 9.02
C MET A 1 14.56 -5.88 10.40
N ASP A 2 14.85 -4.60 10.58
CA ASP A 2 14.59 -3.91 11.85
C ASP A 2 13.15 -3.35 11.86
N LEU A 3 12.32 -3.89 12.76
CA LEU A 3 10.92 -3.49 12.97
C LEU A 3 10.71 -2.75 14.30
N SER A 4 11.80 -2.23 14.89
CA SER A 4 11.73 -1.51 16.16
C SER A 4 10.80 -0.30 16.09
N PRO A 5 9.94 -0.08 17.10
CA PRO A 5 9.11 1.12 17.19
C PRO A 5 9.92 2.41 17.13
N GLU A 6 11.13 2.42 17.68
CA GLU A 6 12.04 3.56 17.71
C GLU A 6 12.48 3.95 16.30
N ARG A 7 12.87 2.96 15.48
CA ARG A 7 13.22 3.19 14.08
C ARG A 7 12.02 3.71 13.29
N ARG A 8 10.82 3.14 13.49
CA ARG A 8 9.62 3.66 12.81
C ARG A 8 9.32 5.09 13.24
N ALA A 9 9.39 5.38 14.53
CA ALA A 9 9.14 6.73 15.05
C ALA A 9 10.13 7.75 14.48
N ALA A 10 11.40 7.36 14.27
CA ALA A 10 12.37 8.21 13.59
C ALA A 10 11.97 8.47 12.13
N VAL A 11 11.60 7.44 11.38
CA VAL A 11 11.11 7.59 9.99
C VAL A 11 9.87 8.49 9.93
N VAL A 12 8.89 8.30 10.82
CA VAL A 12 7.67 9.11 10.85
C VAL A 12 8.00 10.58 11.11
N ARG A 13 8.91 10.88 12.06
CA ARG A 13 9.34 12.27 12.30
C ARG A 13 10.00 12.88 11.08
N GLU A 14 10.94 12.17 10.45
CA GLU A 14 11.62 12.67 9.25
C GLU A 14 10.65 12.93 8.09
N LEU A 15 9.64 12.07 7.90
CA LEU A 15 8.58 12.26 6.92
C LEU A 15 7.72 13.49 7.24
N CYS A 16 7.29 13.65 8.50
CA CYS A 16 6.52 14.81 8.94
C CYS A 16 7.31 16.12 8.74
N ASP A 17 8.60 16.14 9.07
CA ASP A 17 9.46 17.30 8.92
C ASP A 17 9.63 17.68 7.44
N ALA A 18 9.88 16.69 6.57
CA ALA A 18 10.04 16.93 5.13
C ALA A 18 8.75 17.43 4.47
N LEU A 19 7.61 16.82 4.78
CA LEU A 19 6.30 17.18 4.22
C LEU A 19 5.82 18.54 4.75
N SER A 20 6.05 18.85 6.03
CA SER A 20 5.70 20.15 6.62
C SER A 20 6.63 21.26 6.11
N GLY A 21 7.90 20.95 5.87
CA GLY A 21 8.90 21.87 5.33
C GLY A 21 8.85 22.06 3.82
N ALA A 22 8.04 21.27 3.09
CA ALA A 22 7.96 21.34 1.63
C ALA A 22 7.38 22.68 1.14
N TYR A 23 6.39 23.23 1.86
CA TYR A 23 5.74 24.50 1.52
C TYR A 23 5.39 25.33 2.75
N PRO A 24 5.47 26.67 2.65
CA PRO A 24 4.91 27.54 3.67
C PRO A 24 3.42 27.23 3.90
N GLY A 25 3.06 26.97 5.16
CA GLY A 25 1.68 26.69 5.56
C GLY A 25 1.22 25.25 5.33
N ALA A 26 2.08 24.34 4.86
CA ALA A 26 1.78 22.91 4.90
C ALA A 26 1.77 22.40 6.35
N ARG A 27 0.90 21.43 6.65
CA ARG A 27 0.82 20.77 7.95
C ARG A 27 0.70 19.27 7.77
N VAL A 28 1.34 18.52 8.66
CA VAL A 28 1.35 17.05 8.60
C VAL A 28 1.04 16.51 9.97
N GLU A 29 0.14 15.53 10.01
CA GLU A 29 -0.30 14.91 11.24
C GLU A 29 -0.35 13.39 11.08
N PRO A 30 0.17 12.61 12.05
CA PRO A 30 -0.07 11.18 12.10
C PRO A 30 -1.56 10.86 12.18
N ARG A 31 -1.96 9.73 11.61
CA ARG A 31 -3.34 9.22 11.62
C ARG A 31 -3.36 7.77 12.12
N GLY A 32 -4.57 7.21 12.19
CA GLY A 32 -4.78 5.80 12.47
C GLY A 32 -4.08 5.32 13.75
N SER A 33 -3.41 4.17 13.65
CA SER A 33 -2.75 3.54 14.80
C SER A 33 -1.57 4.36 15.35
N LEU A 34 -0.95 5.21 14.52
CA LEU A 34 0.12 6.10 14.97
C LEU A 34 -0.44 7.21 15.89
N ALA A 35 -1.51 7.88 15.47
CA ALA A 35 -2.15 8.93 16.26
C ALA A 35 -2.75 8.39 17.56
N ALA A 36 -3.34 7.18 17.51
CA ALA A 36 -3.94 6.53 18.67
C ALA A 36 -2.92 5.94 19.65
N GLY A 37 -1.62 5.90 19.29
CA GLY A 37 -0.58 5.26 20.11
C GLY A 37 -0.71 3.72 20.20
N THR A 38 -1.43 3.10 19.27
CA THR A 38 -1.71 1.65 19.24
C THR A 38 -0.91 0.92 18.16
N ALA A 39 0.00 1.61 17.47
CA ALA A 39 0.78 1.04 16.38
C ALA A 39 1.75 -0.06 16.84
N ASP A 40 1.60 -1.27 16.33
CA ASP A 40 2.50 -2.41 16.56
C ASP A 40 3.58 -2.49 15.46
N PRO A 41 4.64 -3.32 15.56
CA PRO A 41 5.71 -3.39 14.57
C PRO A 41 5.29 -3.59 13.09
N TYR A 42 4.07 -4.05 12.84
CA TYR A 42 3.50 -4.33 11.52
C TYR A 42 2.54 -3.24 11.01
N SER A 43 2.27 -2.20 11.80
CA SER A 43 1.49 -1.04 11.34
C SER A 43 2.17 -0.32 10.18
N ASP A 44 1.35 0.09 9.23
CA ASP A 44 1.61 1.12 8.23
C ASP A 44 1.91 2.47 8.89
N ILE A 45 2.26 3.43 8.03
CA ILE A 45 2.43 4.83 8.38
C ILE A 45 1.28 5.60 7.75
N ASP A 46 0.29 5.98 8.55
CA ASP A 46 -0.82 6.81 8.10
C ASP A 46 -0.50 8.29 8.39
N LEU A 47 -0.47 9.15 7.37
CA LEU A 47 -0.27 10.59 7.53
C LEU A 47 -1.36 11.38 6.79
N LEU A 48 -1.83 12.46 7.40
CA LEU A 48 -2.59 13.52 6.74
C LEU A 48 -1.62 14.65 6.38
N TRP A 49 -1.58 15.04 5.10
CA TRP A 49 -0.84 16.19 4.62
C TRP A 49 -1.79 17.24 4.08
N ASP A 50 -1.98 18.28 4.90
CA ASP A 50 -2.80 19.43 4.59
C ASP A 50 -1.94 20.53 3.95
N VAL A 51 -2.29 20.89 2.72
CA VAL A 51 -1.56 21.86 1.90
C VAL A 51 -2.45 23.05 1.53
N PRO A 52 -1.89 24.26 1.34
CA PRO A 52 -2.65 25.37 0.75
C PRO A 52 -3.31 24.97 -0.56
N ASP A 53 -4.55 25.42 -0.79
CA ASP A 53 -5.37 25.03 -1.95
C ASP A 53 -4.63 25.24 -3.28
N GLU A 54 -3.97 26.38 -3.44
CA GLU A 54 -3.20 26.74 -4.63
C GLU A 54 -1.96 25.85 -4.86
N ARG A 55 -1.53 25.10 -3.83
CA ARG A 55 -0.40 24.17 -3.90
C ARG A 55 -0.80 22.73 -4.15
N PHE A 56 -2.09 22.40 -4.07
CA PHE A 56 -2.56 21.01 -4.14
C PHE A 56 -2.06 20.27 -5.40
N ALA A 57 -2.20 20.85 -6.59
CA ALA A 57 -1.71 20.21 -7.80
C ALA A 57 -0.18 20.08 -7.84
N GLY A 58 0.53 21.12 -7.40
CA GLY A 58 1.99 21.14 -7.37
C GLY A 58 2.58 20.12 -6.38
N CYS A 59 2.00 20.00 -5.19
CA CYS A 59 2.49 19.05 -4.19
C CYS A 59 2.33 17.60 -4.64
N LEU A 60 1.29 17.28 -5.42
CA LEU A 60 1.11 15.94 -5.98
C LEU A 60 2.16 15.61 -7.05
N ALA A 61 2.57 16.60 -7.85
CA ALA A 61 3.63 16.41 -8.84
C ALA A 61 5.01 16.23 -8.17
N GLU A 62 5.24 16.89 -7.04
CA GLU A 62 6.53 16.93 -6.34
C GLU A 62 6.63 15.92 -5.17
N VAL A 63 5.55 15.21 -4.83
CA VAL A 63 5.50 14.34 -3.63
C VAL A 63 6.60 13.27 -3.64
N GLY A 64 6.90 12.70 -4.81
CA GLY A 64 7.98 11.73 -4.96
C GLY A 64 9.34 12.30 -4.56
N ASP A 65 9.62 13.55 -4.95
CA ASP A 65 10.87 14.24 -4.66
C ASP A 65 10.94 14.70 -3.20
N VAL A 66 9.82 15.11 -2.60
CA VAL A 66 9.74 15.45 -1.17
C VAL A 66 10.05 14.21 -0.33
N LEU A 67 9.39 13.09 -0.61
CA LEU A 67 9.58 11.84 0.11
C LEU A 67 10.98 11.23 -0.17
N GLY A 68 11.47 11.38 -1.39
CA GLY A 68 12.79 10.93 -1.85
C GLY A 68 13.96 11.55 -1.08
N ARG A 69 13.79 12.76 -0.52
CA ARG A 69 14.77 13.40 0.36
C ARG A 69 14.92 12.71 1.71
N VAL A 70 13.90 11.98 2.15
CA VAL A 70 13.90 11.24 3.41
C VAL A 70 14.40 9.82 3.20
N ARG A 71 13.79 9.10 2.26
CA ARG A 71 14.13 7.70 1.92
C ARG A 71 13.89 7.44 0.43
N PRO A 72 14.64 6.53 -0.22
CA PRO A 72 14.43 6.20 -1.62
C PRO A 72 13.02 5.64 -1.86
N VAL A 73 12.22 6.37 -2.63
CA VAL A 73 10.87 5.96 -3.04
C VAL A 73 11.00 4.90 -4.14
N SER A 74 10.34 3.77 -3.95
CA SER A 74 10.31 2.66 -4.91
C SER A 74 9.01 2.59 -5.71
N ALA A 75 7.90 3.06 -5.15
CA ALA A 75 6.62 3.15 -5.83
C ALA A 75 5.73 4.20 -5.16
N VAL A 76 4.96 4.92 -5.98
CA VAL A 76 3.85 5.78 -5.55
C VAL A 76 2.63 5.35 -6.35
N ARG A 77 1.51 5.14 -5.67
CA ARG A 77 0.22 4.79 -6.29
C ARG A 77 -0.86 5.70 -5.76
N VAL A 78 -1.75 6.15 -6.64
CA VAL A 78 -2.94 6.90 -6.25
C VAL A 78 -4.09 5.91 -6.06
N ASP A 79 -4.81 6.04 -4.95
CA ASP A 79 -6.04 5.30 -4.71
C ASP A 79 -7.09 5.65 -5.78
N PRO A 80 -7.72 4.64 -6.44
CA PRO A 80 -8.65 4.89 -7.54
C PRO A 80 -9.92 5.62 -7.10
N ASP A 81 -10.35 5.45 -5.84
CA ASP A 81 -11.56 6.08 -5.31
C ASP A 81 -11.35 7.58 -5.17
N TYR A 82 -10.14 7.97 -4.77
CA TYR A 82 -9.75 9.37 -4.63
C TYR A 82 -8.99 9.91 -5.83
N ARG A 83 -8.98 9.25 -7.00
CA ARG A 83 -8.16 9.67 -8.16
C ARG A 83 -8.70 10.90 -8.88
N LEU A 84 -10.01 11.14 -8.86
CA LEU A 84 -10.64 12.27 -9.57
C LEU A 84 -11.03 13.43 -8.66
N CYS A 85 -10.93 13.28 -7.34
CA CYS A 85 -11.23 14.34 -6.37
C CYS A 85 -10.38 15.59 -6.62
N ASP A 86 -10.94 16.78 -6.76
CA ASP A 86 -10.16 17.98 -7.11
C ASP A 86 -9.28 18.49 -5.96
N ARG A 87 -9.55 18.08 -4.72
CA ARG A 87 -8.85 18.57 -3.50
C ARG A 87 -8.42 17.49 -2.51
N ARG A 88 -8.52 16.21 -2.89
CA ARG A 88 -8.07 15.09 -2.05
C ARG A 88 -7.39 14.02 -2.91
N ARG A 89 -6.29 13.47 -2.41
CA ARG A 89 -5.64 12.28 -2.97
C ARG A 89 -5.17 11.39 -1.84
N LEU A 90 -5.47 10.11 -1.92
CA LEU A 90 -4.84 9.10 -1.08
C LEU A 90 -3.72 8.44 -1.88
N LEU A 91 -2.49 8.51 -1.35
CA LEU A 91 -1.31 7.96 -1.98
C LEU A 91 -0.77 6.78 -1.16
N PHE A 92 -0.47 5.67 -1.83
CA PHE A 92 0.24 4.54 -1.25
C PHE A 92 1.70 4.56 -1.71
N VAL A 93 2.62 4.71 -0.76
CA VAL A 93 4.05 4.85 -1.04
C VAL A 93 4.84 3.71 -0.41
N HIS A 94 5.70 3.10 -1.21
CA HIS A 94 6.70 2.14 -0.76
C HIS A 94 8.10 2.71 -0.89
N PHE A 95 8.90 2.52 0.15
CA PHE A 95 10.32 2.84 0.16
C PHE A 95 11.17 1.59 -0.10
N ALA A 96 12.31 1.77 -0.77
CA ALA A 96 13.19 0.68 -1.14
C ALA A 96 13.86 0.03 0.09
N ASP A 97 14.20 0.85 1.09
CA ASP A 97 15.00 0.49 2.26
C ASP A 97 14.19 0.33 3.57
N LEU A 98 12.87 0.50 3.49
CA LEU A 98 11.96 0.27 4.61
C LEU A 98 11.30 -1.13 4.54
N PRO A 99 10.88 -1.68 5.70
CA PRO A 99 10.06 -2.88 5.76
C PRO A 99 8.78 -2.72 4.92
N LEU A 100 8.37 -3.78 4.20
CA LEU A 100 7.13 -3.76 3.42
C LEU A 100 5.86 -3.49 4.25
N PHE A 101 5.92 -3.72 5.56
CA PHE A 101 4.81 -3.39 6.47
C PHE A 101 4.61 -1.89 6.64
N TRP A 102 5.68 -1.11 6.58
CA TRP A 102 5.68 0.35 6.77
C TRP A 102 5.45 1.06 5.44
N ARG A 103 4.39 0.63 4.73
CA ARG A 103 3.82 1.41 3.63
C ARG A 103 3.34 2.74 4.20
N LEU A 104 3.59 3.82 3.48
CA LEU A 104 3.04 5.13 3.80
C LEU A 104 1.70 5.28 3.07
N ASP A 105 0.65 5.52 3.84
CA ASP A 105 -0.68 5.88 3.39
C ASP A 105 -0.84 7.38 3.65
N LEU A 106 -0.65 8.18 2.60
CA LEU A 106 -0.59 9.63 2.66
C LEU A 106 -1.90 10.23 2.10
N ASP A 107 -2.76 10.71 2.99
CA ASP A 107 -3.98 11.46 2.65
C ASP A 107 -3.61 12.92 2.44
N VAL A 108 -3.50 13.35 1.19
CA VAL A 108 -3.22 14.73 0.80
C VAL A 108 -4.54 15.47 0.63
N ARG A 109 -4.72 16.56 1.37
CA ARG A 109 -5.93 17.40 1.30
C ARG A 109 -5.57 18.86 1.10
N ALA A 110 -6.34 19.55 0.25
CA ALA A 110 -6.32 21.00 0.24
C ALA A 110 -6.88 21.55 1.57
N ARG A 111 -6.36 22.69 2.01
CA ARG A 111 -6.72 23.35 3.27
C ARG A 111 -8.22 23.54 3.43
N SER A 112 -8.92 23.91 2.35
CA SER A 112 -10.38 24.13 2.38
C SER A 112 -11.21 22.88 2.71
N VAL A 113 -10.66 21.67 2.55
CA VAL A 113 -11.36 20.41 2.78
C VAL A 113 -10.67 19.52 3.82
N ALA A 114 -9.57 19.98 4.42
CA ALA A 114 -8.76 19.17 5.33
C ALA A 114 -9.56 18.61 6.52
N GLY A 115 -10.52 19.39 7.04
CA GLY A 115 -11.40 18.99 8.14
C GLY A 115 -12.61 18.12 7.75
N ASP A 116 -12.84 17.87 6.46
CA ASP A 116 -13.94 17.04 5.97
C ASP A 116 -13.44 15.62 5.63
N GLU A 117 -13.69 14.69 6.55
CA GLU A 117 -13.30 13.29 6.39
C GLU A 117 -14.04 12.57 5.25
N THR A 118 -15.22 13.08 4.88
CA THR A 118 -16.10 12.50 3.87
C THR A 118 -15.90 13.07 2.48
N TYR A 119 -15.10 14.14 2.36
CA TYR A 119 -14.87 14.80 1.08
C TYR A 119 -14.30 13.81 0.04
N GLY A 120 -14.98 13.72 -1.10
CA GLY A 120 -14.61 12.84 -2.20
C GLY A 120 -14.99 11.37 -2.03
N SER A 121 -15.66 11.00 -0.94
CA SER A 121 -16.13 9.61 -0.72
C SER A 121 -17.21 9.15 -1.69
N ASP A 122 -17.87 10.09 -2.36
CA ASP A 122 -18.88 9.89 -3.40
C ASP A 122 -18.28 9.97 -4.82
N ALA A 123 -16.98 10.26 -4.95
CA ALA A 123 -16.31 10.24 -6.23
C ALA A 123 -16.36 8.83 -6.83
N VAL A 124 -16.82 8.74 -8.07
CA VAL A 124 -16.86 7.46 -8.78
C VAL A 124 -15.42 7.00 -8.97
N ALA A 125 -15.12 5.79 -8.50
CA ALA A 125 -13.84 5.15 -8.72
C ALA A 125 -13.53 5.14 -10.23
N ALA A 126 -12.46 5.83 -10.61
CA ALA A 126 -12.07 5.93 -12.00
C ALA A 126 -11.13 4.77 -12.33
N PRO A 127 -11.51 3.85 -13.25
CA PRO A 127 -10.54 2.96 -13.86
C PRO A 127 -9.45 3.85 -14.45
N GLY A 128 -8.21 3.49 -14.21
CA GLY A 128 -7.09 4.20 -14.80
C GLY A 128 -5.92 3.26 -14.86
N ASP A 129 -5.19 3.39 -15.96
CA ASP A 129 -4.19 2.45 -16.43
C ASP A 129 -3.08 2.15 -15.39
N ASP A 130 -2.92 3.02 -14.39
CA ASP A 130 -1.90 2.90 -13.34
C ASP A 130 -2.29 2.02 -12.13
N TRP A 131 -3.53 1.53 -12.04
CA TRP A 131 -3.94 0.70 -10.91
C TRP A 131 -3.71 -0.80 -11.17
N SER A 132 -2.51 -1.26 -10.82
CA SER A 132 -2.10 -2.67 -10.96
C SER A 132 -2.86 -3.60 -10.00
N ALA A 133 -3.55 -4.59 -10.58
CA ALA A 133 -4.23 -5.64 -9.82
C ALA A 133 -3.23 -6.61 -9.19
N ALA A 134 -2.11 -6.90 -9.86
CA ALA A 134 -1.01 -7.66 -9.29
C ALA A 134 -0.41 -6.96 -8.06
N ALA A 135 -0.18 -5.65 -8.12
CA ALA A 135 0.30 -4.88 -6.97
C ALA A 135 -0.72 -4.84 -5.82
N SER A 136 -2.02 -4.81 -6.13
CA SER A 136 -3.08 -4.94 -5.10
C SER A 136 -3.09 -6.35 -4.47
N ALA A 137 -2.89 -7.40 -5.25
CA ALA A 137 -2.73 -8.76 -4.75
C ALA A 137 -1.51 -8.91 -3.83
N LEU A 138 -0.38 -8.28 -4.17
CA LEU A 138 0.81 -8.26 -3.31
C LEU A 138 0.57 -7.49 -2.00
N ALA A 139 -0.18 -6.39 -2.02
CA ALA A 139 -0.59 -5.69 -0.80
C ALA A 139 -1.45 -6.58 0.11
N ASN A 140 -2.38 -7.37 -0.46
CA ASN A 140 -3.15 -8.37 0.30
C ASN A 140 -2.23 -9.45 0.90
N ALA A 141 -1.21 -9.90 0.18
CA ALA A 141 -0.24 -10.86 0.68
C ALA A 141 0.53 -10.32 1.91
N VAL A 142 1.00 -9.06 1.85
CA VAL A 142 1.64 -8.39 3.00
C VAL A 142 0.67 -8.29 4.17
N ALA A 143 -0.57 -7.87 3.93
CA ALA A 143 -1.60 -7.79 4.97
C ALA A 143 -1.92 -9.17 5.58
N ALA A 144 -1.91 -10.25 4.78
CA ALA A 144 -2.10 -11.61 5.28
C ALA A 144 -0.96 -12.02 6.21
N ILE A 145 0.30 -11.69 5.86
CA ILE A 145 1.44 -11.88 6.78
C ILE A 145 1.19 -11.11 8.09
N LYS A 146 0.77 -9.84 8.03
CA LYS A 146 0.43 -9.05 9.24
C LYS A 146 -0.64 -9.77 10.08
N ALA A 147 -1.69 -10.29 9.45
CA ALA A 147 -2.78 -10.98 10.11
C ALA A 147 -2.32 -12.27 10.81
N VAL A 148 -1.54 -13.12 10.14
CA VAL A 148 -0.96 -14.33 10.76
C VAL A 148 -0.06 -13.97 11.95
N ARG A 149 0.78 -12.94 11.82
CA ARG A 149 1.64 -12.48 12.93
C ARG A 149 0.86 -11.93 14.13
N ARG A 150 -0.42 -11.59 13.93
CA ARG A 150 -1.37 -11.14 14.97
C ARG A 150 -2.33 -12.25 15.41
N GLY A 151 -2.14 -13.50 14.96
CA GLY A 151 -3.02 -14.63 15.29
C GLY A 151 -4.42 -14.56 14.67
N ARG A 152 -4.57 -13.84 13.55
CA ARG A 152 -5.85 -13.62 12.85
C ARG A 152 -5.92 -14.43 11.55
N ASP A 153 -5.91 -15.75 11.69
CA ASP A 153 -5.85 -16.69 10.57
C ASP A 153 -7.07 -16.58 9.62
N GLY A 154 -8.26 -16.28 10.16
CA GLY A 154 -9.45 -16.03 9.34
C GLY A 154 -9.28 -14.81 8.43
N ASP A 155 -8.76 -13.70 8.97
CA ASP A 155 -8.47 -12.49 8.19
C ASP A 155 -7.39 -12.78 7.13
N ALA A 156 -6.34 -13.53 7.49
CA ALA A 156 -5.28 -13.91 6.58
C ALA A 156 -5.82 -14.72 5.38
N ARG A 157 -6.70 -15.69 5.63
CA ARG A 157 -7.36 -16.45 4.58
C ARG A 157 -8.15 -15.55 3.63
N GLY A 158 -9.04 -14.70 4.16
CA GLY A 158 -9.85 -13.81 3.34
C GLY A 158 -9.02 -12.80 2.53
N LEU A 159 -7.89 -12.35 3.06
CA LEU A 159 -6.94 -11.50 2.34
C LEU A 159 -6.29 -12.24 1.16
N LEU A 160 -5.84 -13.48 1.36
CA LEU A 160 -5.24 -14.28 0.30
C LEU A 160 -6.24 -14.66 -0.78
N GLU A 161 -7.47 -15.04 -0.42
CA GLU A 161 -8.56 -15.31 -1.37
C GLU A 161 -8.84 -14.10 -2.27
N ARG A 162 -8.95 -12.91 -1.66
CA ARG A 162 -9.09 -11.65 -2.40
C ARG A 162 -7.88 -11.32 -3.27
N GLY A 163 -6.68 -11.74 -2.87
CA GLY A 163 -5.46 -11.59 -3.66
C GLY A 163 -5.48 -12.49 -4.90
N PHE A 164 -5.78 -13.77 -4.73
CA PHE A 164 -5.88 -14.73 -5.84
C PHE A 164 -6.97 -14.32 -6.84
N ALA A 165 -8.15 -13.93 -6.38
CA ALA A 165 -9.23 -13.47 -7.24
C ALA A 165 -8.84 -12.28 -8.14
N ARG A 166 -7.95 -11.39 -7.67
CA ARG A 166 -7.44 -10.27 -8.48
C ARG A 166 -6.50 -10.72 -9.60
N VAL A 167 -5.65 -11.70 -9.33
CA VAL A 167 -4.71 -12.24 -10.33
C VAL A 167 -5.46 -13.09 -11.34
N ASP A 168 -6.40 -13.92 -10.89
CA ASP A 168 -7.23 -14.74 -11.77
C ASP A 168 -8.08 -13.87 -12.73
N ALA A 169 -8.53 -12.71 -12.27
CA ALA A 169 -9.24 -11.74 -13.11
C ALA A 169 -8.35 -11.14 -14.22
N LEU A 170 -7.04 -11.05 -14.02
CA LEU A 170 -6.09 -10.64 -15.07
C LEU A 170 -5.93 -11.74 -16.12
N ASP A 171 -5.68 -12.98 -15.68
CA ASP A 171 -5.49 -14.13 -16.58
C ASP A 171 -6.73 -14.36 -17.46
N ALA A 172 -7.94 -14.11 -16.94
CA ALA A 172 -9.19 -14.23 -17.69
C ALA A 172 -9.37 -13.17 -18.80
N LEU A 173 -8.73 -12.01 -18.69
CA LEU A 173 -8.77 -10.96 -19.72
C LEU A 173 -7.82 -11.28 -20.89
N ASP A 174 -6.68 -11.92 -20.61
CA ASP A 174 -5.65 -12.22 -21.61
C ASP A 174 -5.91 -13.50 -22.41
N ALA A 175 -6.75 -14.42 -21.92
CA ALA A 175 -7.03 -15.69 -22.59
C ALA A 175 -8.48 -16.20 -22.37
N PRO A 176 -9.50 -15.54 -22.95
CA PRO A 176 -10.92 -15.87 -22.71
C PRO A 176 -11.33 -17.28 -23.16
N ASP A 177 -10.61 -17.88 -24.11
CA ASP A 177 -10.93 -19.18 -24.71
C ASP A 177 -9.98 -20.32 -24.30
N ALA A 178 -9.03 -20.07 -23.38
CA ALA A 178 -8.13 -21.12 -22.91
C ALA A 178 -8.87 -22.05 -21.92
N PRO A 179 -8.91 -23.37 -22.14
CA PRO A 179 -9.47 -24.30 -21.15
C PRO A 179 -8.66 -24.18 -19.86
N GLY A 180 -9.34 -23.72 -18.81
CA GLY A 180 -8.83 -23.34 -17.49
C GLY A 180 -7.42 -23.84 -17.18
N ALA A 181 -6.42 -23.00 -17.46
CA ALA A 181 -5.21 -23.04 -16.65
C ALA A 181 -5.69 -23.01 -15.19
N PRO A 182 -5.19 -23.87 -14.31
CA PRO A 182 -5.63 -23.85 -12.92
C PRO A 182 -5.38 -22.44 -12.41
N GLY A 183 -6.47 -21.70 -12.16
CA GLY A 183 -6.39 -20.35 -11.62
C GLY A 183 -5.46 -20.36 -10.42
N ALA A 184 -4.74 -19.27 -10.21
CA ALA A 184 -3.98 -19.09 -8.98
C ALA A 184 -4.87 -19.34 -7.73
N GLY A 185 -6.19 -19.18 -7.87
CA GLY A 185 -7.28 -19.58 -6.97
C GLY A 185 -7.46 -21.09 -6.68
N ALA A 186 -6.39 -21.88 -6.59
CA ALA A 186 -6.45 -23.06 -5.73
C ALA A 186 -6.78 -22.62 -4.30
N ALA A 187 -7.63 -23.35 -3.58
CA ALA A 187 -8.06 -22.96 -2.24
C ALA A 187 -6.86 -22.60 -1.34
N VAL A 188 -7.03 -21.56 -0.50
CA VAL A 188 -6.01 -21.16 0.47
C VAL A 188 -5.86 -22.28 1.50
N SER A 189 -4.70 -22.92 1.48
CA SER A 189 -4.45 -24.17 2.19
C SER A 189 -4.30 -23.99 3.71
N GLY A 190 -3.95 -22.77 4.15
CA GLY A 190 -3.57 -22.50 5.54
C GLY A 190 -2.08 -22.70 5.79
N HIS A 191 -1.33 -23.21 4.80
CA HIS A 191 0.13 -23.17 4.80
C HIS A 191 0.58 -21.78 4.37
N TRP A 192 0.50 -20.84 5.31
CA TRP A 192 0.58 -19.39 5.04
C TRP A 192 1.79 -18.98 4.20
N ARG A 193 2.97 -19.54 4.47
CA ARG A 193 4.18 -19.25 3.69
C ARG A 193 4.03 -19.67 2.24
N THR A 194 3.49 -20.87 2.00
CA THR A 194 3.26 -21.44 0.68
C THR A 194 2.20 -20.64 -0.08
N ASP A 195 1.07 -20.35 0.56
CA ASP A 195 -0.03 -19.60 -0.07
C ASP A 195 0.43 -18.18 -0.45
N VAL A 196 1.16 -17.48 0.42
CA VAL A 196 1.74 -16.15 0.12
C VAL A 196 2.74 -16.22 -1.03
N THR A 197 3.64 -17.22 -1.03
CA THR A 197 4.64 -17.38 -2.10
C THR A 197 3.99 -17.68 -3.45
N ARG A 198 2.92 -18.49 -3.45
CA ARG A 198 2.13 -18.80 -4.66
C ARG A 198 1.46 -17.54 -5.20
N LEU A 199 0.82 -16.74 -4.33
CA LEU A 199 0.19 -15.49 -4.73
C LEU A 199 1.22 -14.50 -5.30
N ALA A 200 2.37 -14.33 -4.64
CA ALA A 200 3.42 -13.43 -5.11
C ALA A 200 3.96 -13.87 -6.48
N SER A 201 4.16 -15.17 -6.67
CA SER A 201 4.61 -15.72 -7.95
C SER A 201 3.58 -15.54 -9.07
N ALA A 202 2.29 -15.69 -8.75
CA ALA A 202 1.21 -15.48 -9.72
C ALA A 202 1.12 -13.99 -10.13
N ALA A 203 1.17 -13.08 -9.16
CA ALA A 203 1.18 -11.64 -9.42
C ALA A 203 2.36 -11.21 -10.32
N ALA A 204 3.56 -11.74 -10.08
CA ALA A 204 4.73 -11.44 -10.91
C ALA A 204 4.65 -12.02 -12.34
N ARG A 205 3.91 -13.11 -12.55
CA ARG A 205 3.69 -13.65 -13.90
C ARG A 205 2.67 -12.83 -14.67
N ALA A 206 1.56 -12.47 -14.01
CA ALA A 206 0.51 -11.66 -14.62
C ALA A 206 1.02 -10.26 -14.99
N GLU A 207 1.83 -9.64 -14.11
CA GLU A 207 2.44 -8.35 -14.38
C GLU A 207 3.95 -8.38 -14.05
N PRO A 208 4.83 -8.63 -15.04
CA PRO A 208 6.28 -8.74 -14.85
C PRO A 208 6.94 -7.52 -14.19
N ALA A 209 6.35 -6.33 -14.35
CA ALA A 209 6.79 -5.11 -13.66
C ALA A 209 6.75 -5.22 -12.13
N GLN A 210 5.99 -6.17 -11.58
CA GLN A 210 5.87 -6.41 -10.13
C GLN A 210 6.85 -7.46 -9.59
N ALA A 211 7.75 -8.01 -10.42
CA ALA A 211 8.64 -9.10 -10.02
C ALA A 211 9.49 -8.80 -8.78
N ASP A 212 10.08 -7.60 -8.70
CA ASP A 212 10.90 -7.20 -7.56
C ASP A 212 10.08 -7.08 -6.26
N HIS A 213 8.86 -6.56 -6.35
CA HIS A 213 7.96 -6.47 -5.20
C HIS A 213 7.53 -7.86 -4.74
N ALA A 214 7.19 -8.75 -5.66
CA ALA A 214 6.86 -10.15 -5.38
C ALA A 214 8.02 -10.91 -4.71
N ALA A 215 9.26 -10.66 -5.15
CA ALA A 215 10.45 -11.23 -4.55
C ALA A 215 10.62 -10.76 -3.09
N ARG A 216 10.42 -9.46 -2.82
CA ARG A 216 10.45 -8.90 -1.45
C ARG A 216 9.35 -9.51 -0.56
N VAL A 217 8.13 -9.69 -1.07
CA VAL A 217 7.02 -10.34 -0.34
C VAL A 217 7.34 -11.80 -0.03
N THR A 218 7.91 -12.53 -0.99
CA THR A 218 8.34 -13.93 -0.80
C THR A 218 9.43 -14.05 0.27
N ALA A 219 10.43 -13.16 0.23
CA ALA A 219 11.48 -13.11 1.24
C ALA A 219 10.90 -12.81 2.64
N LEU A 220 9.94 -11.90 2.72
CA LEU A 220 9.25 -11.56 3.97
C LEU A 220 8.48 -12.76 4.55
N ALA A 221 7.74 -13.49 3.71
CA ALA A 221 6.99 -14.68 4.13
C ALA A 221 7.93 -15.77 4.69
N ARG A 222 9.07 -16.00 4.02
CA ARG A 222 10.09 -16.96 4.49
C ARG A 222 10.67 -16.58 5.85
N ALA A 223 10.88 -15.28 6.08
CA ALA A 223 11.47 -14.79 7.33
C ALA A 223 10.52 -14.85 8.53
N LEU A 224 9.20 -14.71 8.31
CA LEU A 224 8.25 -14.46 9.41
C LEU A 224 7.17 -15.52 9.62
N LEU A 225 6.87 -16.31 8.59
CA LEU A 225 5.86 -17.36 8.68
C LEU A 225 6.55 -18.71 8.91
N GLY A 226 5.88 -19.62 9.62
CA GLY A 226 6.36 -21.00 9.79
C GLY A 226 6.45 -21.77 8.46
N PRO A 227 7.13 -22.93 8.45
CA PRO A 227 7.11 -23.84 7.31
C PRO A 227 5.69 -24.26 6.92
#